data_AF-A0A6P7JB71-F1
#
_entry.id   AF-A0A6P7JB71-F1
#
_cell.length_a   1.000
_cell.length_b   1.000
_cell.length_c   1.000
_cell.angle_alpha   90.00
_cell.angle_beta   90.00
_cell.angle_gamma   90.00
#
_symmetry.space_group_name_H-M   'P 1'
#
loop_
_entity.id
_entity.type
_entity.pdbx_description
1 polymer ?
#
loop_
_entity_poly.entity_id
_entity_poly.type
_entity_poly.pdbx_seq_one_letter_code
_entity_poly.pdbx_strand_id
1 'polypeptide(L)'
;MSRQSGGCGRAGGGVDEARLHLRAGLDSVDSMSAVSLMSQEVDVITLSEQLNDLKVRPNKVKRITLNERQHLAFVRQRVYNLAPVSFTSKAEKDVSMCGRFIEYVCLQGKAQTKHLTGYKLPENSTIAYGLKMIHIEDGVLDIPIDHTRSLTEEISLTSRQILQWCVKDITDKEVLLQPLAGLPESTRGELLRTLRQLLEDGDALSQLEDTMDQCSDGASERPQSQLAASFMDLLDVSQASSALRDAAHLLVNIMKALPDGLPALLSSCSLDTLEVFKHMVDSLKKDGQAQLPRALPRPLQEDGELRRAAYFLCLTDHLADMRDDWEFAELRPGDLLEVLCLAVLGLSLLQTHCEA
;
A
#
# COMPACT_ATOMS: atom_id res chain seq x y z
N MET A 1 -11.45 51.50 -18.37
CA MET A 1 -10.01 51.24 -18.56
C MET A 1 -9.50 50.56 -17.29
N SER A 2 -9.83 49.29 -17.02
CA SER A 2 -9.21 48.07 -17.58
C SER A 2 -7.68 48.08 -17.47
N ARG A 3 -7.16 47.55 -16.35
CA ARG A 3 -5.81 46.99 -16.26
C ARG A 3 -5.94 45.57 -15.70
N GLN A 4 -5.89 44.60 -16.62
CA GLN A 4 -5.54 43.22 -16.30
C GLN A 4 -4.08 43.21 -15.84
N SER A 5 -3.83 42.58 -14.69
CA SER A 5 -2.50 42.15 -14.26
C SER A 5 -2.54 40.63 -14.25
N GLY A 6 -2.10 40.03 -15.36
CA GLY A 6 -1.77 38.62 -15.44
C GLY A 6 -0.35 38.42 -14.93
N GLY A 7 -0.21 37.88 -13.73
CA GLY A 7 1.05 37.40 -13.20
C GLY A 7 1.17 35.91 -13.48
N CYS A 8 1.83 35.54 -14.59
CA CYS A 8 2.31 34.18 -14.83
C CYS A 8 3.68 34.06 -14.17
N GLY A 9 3.72 33.50 -12.96
CA GLY A 9 4.97 33.14 -12.29
C GLY A 9 5.48 31.81 -12.87
N ARG A 10 6.60 31.85 -13.60
CA ARG A 10 7.37 30.65 -13.92
C ARG A 10 8.17 30.25 -12.68
N ALA A 11 7.74 29.21 -11.98
CA ALA A 11 8.61 28.47 -11.07
C ALA A 11 9.61 27.68 -11.92
N GLY A 12 10.91 27.92 -11.73
CA GLY A 12 11.96 27.21 -12.42
C GLY A 12 12.02 25.76 -11.93
N GLY A 13 11.78 24.81 -12.82
CA GLY A 13 12.00 23.39 -12.57
C GLY A 13 13.35 22.96 -13.14
N GLY A 14 14.11 22.20 -12.36
CA GLY A 14 15.26 21.45 -12.86
C GLY A 14 14.78 20.36 -13.81
N VAL A 15 15.49 20.19 -14.92
CA VAL A 15 15.21 19.16 -15.92
C VAL A 15 16.46 18.28 -16.00
N ASP A 16 16.37 17.07 -15.46
CA ASP A 16 17.41 16.06 -15.62
C ASP A 16 17.00 15.05 -16.70
N GLU A 17 17.81 14.94 -17.75
CA GLU A 17 17.66 13.92 -18.78
C GLU A 17 18.31 12.62 -18.30
N ALA A 18 17.49 11.67 -17.81
CA ALA A 18 17.94 10.32 -17.50
C ALA A 18 17.50 9.35 -18.61
N ARG A 19 18.45 8.81 -19.38
CA ARG A 19 18.19 7.72 -20.31
C ARG A 19 18.14 6.40 -19.56
N LEU A 20 16.96 6.00 -19.11
CA LEU A 20 16.74 4.70 -18.48
C LEU A 20 16.51 3.62 -19.55
N HIS A 21 17.44 2.68 -19.66
CA HIS A 21 17.25 1.44 -20.41
C HIS A 21 16.50 0.43 -19.53
N LEU A 22 15.17 0.41 -19.63
CA LEU A 22 14.35 -0.61 -18.97
C LEU A 22 14.52 -1.95 -19.73
N ARG A 23 15.16 -2.94 -19.09
CA ARG A 23 15.06 -4.35 -19.50
C ARG A 23 13.89 -4.97 -18.74
N ALA A 24 12.72 -5.06 -19.36
CA ALA A 24 11.70 -5.97 -18.89
C ALA A 24 12.06 -7.37 -19.40
N GLY A 25 12.42 -8.28 -18.48
CA GLY A 25 12.69 -9.67 -18.79
C GLY A 25 11.39 -10.40 -19.10
N LEU A 26 10.97 -10.38 -20.36
CA LEU A 26 10.02 -11.34 -20.91
C LEU A 26 10.62 -11.83 -22.23
N ASP A 27 10.97 -13.11 -22.26
CA ASP A 27 11.48 -13.80 -23.45
C ASP A 27 10.42 -13.74 -24.56
N SER A 28 10.48 -12.71 -25.40
CA SER A 28 9.91 -12.75 -26.75
C SER A 28 10.70 -11.80 -27.64
N VAL A 29 11.37 -12.39 -28.63
CA VAL A 29 12.15 -11.72 -29.66
C VAL A 29 11.18 -11.03 -30.63
N ASP A 30 11.11 -9.70 -30.60
CA ASP A 30 11.30 -8.82 -31.77
C ASP A 30 10.94 -7.35 -31.44
N SER A 31 11.93 -6.48 -31.64
CA SER A 31 11.84 -5.01 -31.79
C SER A 31 11.10 -4.21 -30.70
N MET A 32 11.74 -4.01 -29.54
CA MET A 32 11.41 -2.87 -28.67
C MET A 32 12.07 -1.59 -29.21
N SER A 33 11.28 -0.59 -29.58
CA SER A 33 11.78 0.78 -29.75
C SER A 33 12.12 1.36 -28.38
N ALA A 34 13.36 1.84 -28.21
CA ALA A 34 13.81 2.49 -26.98
C ALA A 34 12.86 3.63 -26.58
N VAL A 35 12.40 3.63 -25.33
CA VAL A 35 11.51 4.66 -24.79
C VAL A 35 12.35 5.70 -24.06
N SER A 36 12.33 6.95 -24.55
CA SER A 36 12.95 8.08 -23.84
C SER A 36 11.97 8.64 -22.82
N LEU A 37 12.36 8.58 -21.54
CA LEU A 37 11.62 9.12 -20.42
C LEU A 37 12.26 10.40 -19.91
N MET A 38 11.43 11.27 -19.36
CA MET A 38 11.86 12.53 -18.75
C MET A 38 11.18 12.68 -17.40
N SER A 39 11.94 13.18 -16.42
CA SER A 39 11.39 13.52 -15.11
C SER A 39 11.35 15.04 -14.96
N GLN A 40 10.23 15.55 -14.46
CA GLN A 40 10.08 16.93 -14.06
C GLN A 40 9.77 16.94 -12.57
N GLU A 41 10.54 17.70 -11.80
CA GLU A 41 10.34 17.87 -10.37
C GLU A 41 10.14 19.34 -10.02
N VAL A 42 9.23 19.58 -9.08
CA VAL A 42 8.96 20.89 -8.49
C VAL A 42 9.96 21.12 -7.37
N ASP A 43 10.63 22.27 -7.40
CA ASP A 43 11.42 22.75 -6.27
C ASP A 43 10.48 23.12 -5.12
N VAL A 44 10.36 22.20 -4.16
CA VAL A 44 9.46 22.32 -3.01
C VAL A 44 9.88 23.46 -2.08
N ILE A 45 11.19 23.78 -2.00
CA ILE A 45 11.69 24.87 -1.16
C ILE A 45 11.21 26.20 -1.74
N THR A 46 11.47 26.42 -3.03
CA THR A 46 11.00 27.61 -3.74
C THR A 46 9.47 27.72 -3.72
N LEU A 47 8.76 26.60 -3.86
CA LEU A 47 7.29 26.60 -3.82
C LEU A 47 6.75 26.91 -2.41
N SER A 48 7.32 26.34 -1.35
CA SER A 48 6.94 26.62 0.04
C SER A 48 7.16 28.10 0.38
N GLU A 49 8.31 28.66 0.02
CA GLU A 49 8.59 30.10 0.20
C GLU A 49 7.56 30.99 -0.50
N GLN A 50 7.08 30.59 -1.69
CA GLN A 50 6.05 31.32 -2.42
C GLN A 50 4.64 31.17 -1.83
N LEU A 51 4.38 30.10 -1.07
CA LEU A 51 3.07 29.79 -0.52
C LEU A 51 2.88 30.29 0.92
N ASN A 52 3.95 30.56 1.66
CA ASN A 52 3.91 31.06 3.04
C ASN A 52 3.09 32.36 3.21
N ASP A 53 2.91 33.15 2.15
CA ASP A 53 2.08 34.37 2.17
C ASP A 53 0.69 34.19 1.52
N LEU A 54 0.39 33.02 0.97
CA LEU A 54 -0.81 32.77 0.19
C LEU A 54 -2.00 32.39 1.09
N LYS A 55 -2.73 33.41 1.55
CA LYS A 55 -4.04 33.19 2.22
C LYS A 55 -5.07 32.67 1.22
N VAL A 56 -5.52 31.44 1.42
CA VAL A 56 -6.59 30.87 0.60
C VAL A 56 -7.90 31.52 0.99
N ARG A 57 -8.60 32.11 0.00
CA ARG A 57 -9.88 32.77 0.25
C ARG A 57 -10.86 31.76 0.85
N PRO A 58 -11.53 32.06 1.99
CA PRO A 58 -12.39 31.11 2.70
C PRO A 58 -13.54 30.57 1.83
N ASN A 59 -13.98 31.34 0.83
CA ASN A 59 -15.07 30.95 -0.07
C ASN A 59 -14.65 29.93 -1.17
N LYS A 60 -13.34 29.68 -1.34
CA LYS A 60 -12.83 28.64 -2.25
C LYS A 60 -12.49 27.33 -1.52
N VAL A 61 -12.04 27.42 -0.26
CA VAL A 61 -11.79 26.25 0.61
C VAL A 61 -13.11 25.55 0.97
N LYS A 62 -14.21 26.30 1.15
CA LYS A 62 -15.56 25.73 1.36
C LYS A 62 -16.06 24.74 0.28
N ARG A 63 -15.39 24.64 -0.88
CA ARG A 63 -15.72 23.63 -1.92
C ARG A 63 -14.87 22.37 -1.85
N ILE A 64 -13.79 22.39 -1.07
CA ILE A 64 -12.92 21.23 -0.82
C ILE A 64 -13.14 20.86 0.64
N THR A 65 -14.29 20.26 0.92
CA THR A 65 -14.56 19.66 2.23
C THR A 65 -13.86 18.30 2.24
N LEU A 66 -12.68 18.25 2.87
CA LEU A 66 -12.00 16.99 3.16
C LEU A 66 -12.58 16.44 4.46
N ASN A 67 -12.87 15.15 4.51
CA ASN A 67 -13.09 14.49 5.80
C ASN A 67 -11.74 14.31 6.54
N GLU A 68 -11.76 13.88 7.81
CA GLU A 68 -10.55 13.77 8.64
C GLU A 68 -9.49 12.81 8.07
N ARG A 69 -9.87 11.92 7.14
CA ARG A 69 -9.00 10.92 6.50
C ARG A 69 -8.60 11.30 5.06
N GLN A 70 -9.15 12.38 4.53
CA GLN A 70 -8.90 12.85 3.18
C GLN A 70 -7.80 13.90 3.19
N HIS A 71 -6.88 13.72 2.26
CA HIS A 71 -5.65 14.48 2.21
C HIS A 71 -5.51 15.21 0.89
N LEU A 72 -5.13 16.48 0.97
CA LEU A 72 -4.78 17.24 -0.23
C LEU A 72 -3.30 17.02 -0.53
N ALA A 73 -2.99 16.70 -1.78
CA ALA A 73 -1.63 16.59 -2.25
C ALA A 73 -1.48 17.27 -3.62
N PHE A 74 -0.26 17.72 -3.94
CA PHE A 74 0.11 18.12 -5.30
C PHE A 74 1.11 17.15 -5.90
N VAL A 75 1.17 17.13 -7.23
CA VAL A 75 2.19 16.38 -7.96
C VAL A 75 3.51 17.14 -7.87
N ARG A 76 4.42 16.64 -7.02
CA ARG A 76 5.80 17.14 -6.90
C ARG A 76 6.66 16.70 -8.06
N GLN A 77 6.49 15.46 -8.52
CA GLN A 77 7.31 14.89 -9.58
C GLN A 77 6.43 14.21 -10.62
N ARG A 78 6.84 14.29 -11.88
CA ARG A 78 6.14 13.67 -13.01
C ARG A 78 7.17 13.03 -13.93
N VAL A 79 6.99 11.74 -14.21
CA VAL A 79 7.75 11.02 -15.24
C VAL A 79 6.87 10.85 -16.47
N TYR A 80 7.38 11.21 -17.65
CA TYR A 80 6.62 11.20 -18.91
C TYR A 80 7.48 10.77 -20.10
N ASN A 81 6.84 10.28 -21.16
CA ASN A 81 7.52 9.93 -22.41
C ASN A 81 7.76 11.16 -23.30
N LEU A 82 8.93 11.22 -23.93
CA LEU A 82 9.30 12.30 -24.86
C LEU A 82 8.86 12.07 -26.31
N ALA A 83 8.44 10.86 -26.62
CA ALA A 83 7.97 10.51 -27.96
C ALA A 83 6.82 9.50 -27.85
N PRO A 84 5.91 9.43 -28.84
CA PRO A 84 4.82 8.46 -28.83
C PRO A 84 5.36 7.03 -28.73
N VAL A 85 4.80 6.25 -27.81
CA VAL A 85 5.17 4.85 -27.58
C VAL A 85 4.06 3.95 -28.09
N SER A 86 4.40 2.89 -28.82
CA SER A 86 3.42 1.88 -29.25
C SER A 86 3.68 0.58 -28.51
N PHE A 87 2.66 0.06 -27.85
CA PHE A 87 2.66 -1.25 -27.20
C PHE A 87 1.92 -2.23 -28.09
N THR A 88 2.51 -3.38 -28.36
CA THR A 88 1.81 -4.48 -29.05
C THR A 88 1.86 -5.71 -28.15
N SER A 89 0.72 -6.09 -27.59
CA SER A 89 0.62 -7.37 -26.88
C SER A 89 0.34 -8.49 -27.88
N LYS A 90 1.14 -9.57 -27.79
CA LYS A 90 0.82 -10.87 -28.39
C LYS A 90 0.47 -11.80 -27.23
N ALA A 91 -0.81 -12.13 -27.07
CA ALA A 91 -1.21 -13.15 -26.11
C ALA A 91 -0.96 -14.54 -26.72
N GLU A 92 0.08 -15.24 -26.24
CA GLU A 92 0.07 -16.70 -26.26
C GLU A 92 -0.62 -17.20 -25.00
N LYS A 93 -1.47 -18.21 -25.19
CA LYS A 93 -2.28 -18.81 -24.14
C LYS A 93 -1.36 -19.61 -23.22
N ASP A 94 -1.60 -19.48 -21.92
CA ASP A 94 -0.92 -20.12 -20.79
C ASP A 94 0.28 -19.38 -20.21
N VAL A 95 0.05 -18.21 -19.60
CA VAL A 95 0.69 -17.85 -18.33
C VAL A 95 -0.29 -16.98 -17.53
N SER A 96 -0.60 -17.42 -16.31
CA SER A 96 -1.22 -16.61 -15.26
C SER A 96 -0.24 -15.50 -14.87
N MET A 97 -0.55 -14.25 -15.20
CA MET A 97 0.21 -13.10 -14.69
C MET A 97 -0.75 -12.17 -13.95
N CYS A 98 -0.69 -12.26 -12.62
CA CYS A 98 -1.01 -11.16 -11.72
C CYS A 98 -0.09 -9.98 -12.08
N GLY A 99 -0.69 -8.91 -12.57
CA GLY A 99 -0.01 -7.68 -12.95
C GLY A 99 -1.05 -6.57 -13.03
N ARG A 100 -1.51 -6.12 -11.86
CA ARG A 100 -2.64 -5.20 -11.67
C ARG A 100 -2.35 -3.74 -12.05
N PHE A 101 -1.58 -3.50 -13.13
CA PHE A 101 -1.24 -2.14 -13.59
C PHE A 101 -1.85 -1.70 -14.92
N ILE A 102 -2.78 -2.46 -15.51
CA ILE A 102 -3.60 -1.98 -16.65
C ILE A 102 -5.06 -2.43 -16.51
N GLU A 103 -5.74 -2.02 -15.45
CA GLU A 103 -7.19 -2.28 -15.31
C GLU A 103 -8.09 -1.09 -15.71
N TYR A 104 -7.52 0.03 -16.20
CA TYR A 104 -8.33 1.19 -16.62
C TYR A 104 -8.57 1.38 -18.13
N VAL A 105 -8.17 0.43 -18.99
CA VAL A 105 -8.55 0.46 -20.42
C VAL A 105 -8.90 -0.94 -20.92
N CYS A 106 -9.99 -1.53 -20.42
CA CYS A 106 -10.68 -2.63 -21.10
C CYS A 106 -12.17 -2.66 -20.72
N LEU A 107 -12.91 -1.60 -21.06
CA LEU A 107 -14.36 -1.65 -21.12
C LEU A 107 -14.82 -2.08 -22.52
N GLN A 108 -15.50 -3.23 -22.53
CA GLN A 108 -16.45 -3.77 -23.51
C GLN A 108 -15.93 -4.52 -24.76
N GLY A 109 -16.34 -5.78 -24.84
CA GLY A 109 -16.52 -6.50 -26.11
C GLY A 109 -16.27 -8.01 -26.02
N LYS A 110 -17.30 -8.80 -25.71
CA LYS A 110 -17.29 -10.24 -25.98
C LYS A 110 -17.25 -10.47 -27.49
N ALA A 111 -16.09 -10.77 -28.07
CA ALA A 111 -15.98 -11.39 -29.39
C ALA A 111 -14.62 -12.11 -29.52
N GLN A 112 -14.66 -13.40 -29.87
CA GLN A 112 -13.48 -14.19 -30.19
C GLN A 112 -12.89 -13.74 -31.54
N THR A 113 -11.74 -13.07 -31.50
CA THR A 113 -10.79 -12.97 -32.61
C THR A 113 -9.42 -12.65 -32.04
N LYS A 114 -8.35 -13.25 -32.58
CA LYS A 114 -6.96 -12.89 -32.27
C LYS A 114 -6.73 -11.41 -32.59
N HIS A 115 -6.92 -10.53 -31.62
CA HIS A 115 -6.66 -9.10 -31.77
C HIS A 115 -5.24 -8.81 -31.28
N LEU A 116 -4.37 -8.42 -32.21
CA LEU A 116 -3.22 -7.58 -31.92
C LEU A 116 -3.77 -6.24 -31.44
N THR A 117 -3.92 -6.06 -30.13
CA THR A 117 -4.23 -4.76 -29.55
C THR A 117 -2.94 -3.95 -29.49
N GLY A 118 -2.75 -3.12 -30.52
CA GLY A 118 -1.72 -2.09 -30.52
C GLY A 118 -2.23 -0.85 -29.78
N TYR A 119 -1.66 -0.51 -28.63
CA TYR A 119 -1.97 0.73 -27.92
C TYR A 119 -0.90 1.77 -28.19
N LYS A 120 -1.29 2.99 -28.59
CA LYS A 120 -0.36 4.10 -28.78
C LYS A 120 -0.50 5.08 -27.64
N LEU A 121 0.54 5.17 -26.81
CA LEU A 121 0.69 6.19 -25.80
C LEU A 121 1.22 7.47 -26.48
N PRO A 122 0.47 8.57 -26.48
CA PRO A 122 0.91 9.81 -27.10
C PRO A 122 2.13 10.39 -26.38
N GLU A 123 2.89 11.24 -27.06
CA GLU A 123 3.98 12.01 -26.46
C GLU A 123 3.48 12.79 -25.23
N ASN A 124 4.37 12.96 -24.24
CA ASN A 124 4.10 13.68 -23.01
C ASN A 124 2.94 13.09 -22.19
N SER A 125 2.76 11.78 -22.24
CA SER A 125 1.89 11.04 -21.33
C SER A 125 2.59 10.80 -20.00
N THR A 126 1.88 11.04 -18.89
CA THR A 126 2.40 10.71 -17.55
C THR A 126 2.44 9.21 -17.36
N ILE A 127 3.58 8.68 -16.94
CA ILE A 127 3.78 7.26 -16.65
C ILE A 127 3.80 7.04 -15.13
N ALA A 128 4.42 7.97 -14.39
CA ALA A 128 4.45 7.93 -12.93
C ALA A 128 4.45 9.36 -12.37
N TYR A 129 4.04 9.50 -11.12
CA TYR A 129 4.06 10.77 -10.41
C TYR A 129 4.39 10.58 -8.92
N GLY A 130 5.08 11.57 -8.35
CA GLY A 130 5.30 11.69 -6.91
C GLY A 130 4.38 12.74 -6.33
N LEU A 131 3.67 12.41 -5.25
CA LEU A 131 2.79 13.33 -4.54
C LEU A 131 3.49 13.93 -3.31
N LYS A 132 3.18 15.19 -3.00
CA LYS A 132 3.57 15.85 -1.74
C LYS A 132 2.32 16.44 -1.10
N MET A 133 2.17 16.15 0.18
CA MET A 133 1.03 16.55 0.98
C MET A 133 1.01 18.07 1.19
N ILE A 134 -0.20 18.63 1.23
CA ILE A 134 -0.47 20.03 1.52
C ILE A 134 -1.35 20.09 2.77
N HIS A 135 -0.96 20.95 3.70
CA HIS A 135 -1.74 21.27 4.87
C HIS A 135 -2.41 22.64 4.70
N ILE A 136 -3.60 22.80 5.28
CA ILE A 136 -4.28 24.09 5.32
C ILE A 136 -4.59 24.37 6.79
N GLU A 137 -3.78 25.21 7.43
CA GLU A 137 -3.98 25.65 8.80
C GLU A 137 -4.43 27.11 8.80
N ASP A 138 -5.54 27.42 9.47
CA ASP A 138 -6.10 28.79 9.56
C ASP A 138 -6.29 29.51 8.20
N GLY A 139 -6.52 28.74 7.12
CA GLY A 139 -6.69 29.27 5.76
C GLY A 139 -5.38 29.70 5.08
N VAL A 140 -4.23 29.39 5.69
CA VAL A 140 -2.91 29.47 5.08
C VAL A 140 -2.56 28.09 4.55
N LEU A 141 -2.11 28.04 3.29
CA LEU A 141 -1.66 26.80 2.68
C LEU A 141 -0.20 26.60 3.06
N ASP A 142 0.09 25.50 3.74
CA ASP A 142 1.43 25.10 4.10
C ASP A 142 1.81 23.82 3.34
N ILE A 143 3.05 23.79 2.87
CA ILE A 143 3.66 22.56 2.37
C ILE A 143 4.71 22.20 3.41
N PRO A 144 4.45 21.19 4.25
CA PRO A 144 5.44 20.78 5.23
C PRO A 144 6.72 20.44 4.48
N ILE A 145 7.77 21.16 4.83
CA ILE A 145 9.14 20.79 4.45
C ILE A 145 9.53 19.62 5.34
N ASP A 146 8.78 18.53 5.23
CA ASP A 146 9.26 17.26 5.72
C ASP A 146 10.53 16.96 4.95
N HIS A 147 11.55 16.47 5.65
CA HIS A 147 12.62 15.68 5.06
C HIS A 147 12.08 14.33 4.49
N THR A 148 10.80 14.26 4.08
CA THR A 148 10.24 13.10 3.39
C THR A 148 11.03 12.91 2.11
N ARG A 149 11.73 11.78 2.12
CA ARG A 149 12.77 11.40 1.17
C ARG A 149 12.27 11.59 -0.24
N SER A 150 13.09 12.22 -1.06
CA SER A 150 12.93 12.09 -2.51
C SER A 150 12.96 10.61 -2.87
N LEU A 151 12.26 10.21 -3.93
CA LEU A 151 12.41 8.89 -4.57
C LEU A 151 13.89 8.54 -4.85
N THR A 152 14.77 9.56 -4.91
CA THR A 152 16.22 9.44 -5.08
C THR A 152 17.02 9.20 -3.79
N GLU A 153 16.55 9.62 -2.61
CA GLU A 153 17.29 9.48 -1.35
C GLU A 153 17.19 8.06 -0.75
N GLU A 154 16.09 7.34 -1.01
CA GLU A 154 15.96 5.93 -0.61
C GLU A 154 16.82 4.97 -1.45
N ILE A 155 17.26 5.40 -2.64
CA ILE A 155 18.13 4.60 -3.52
C ILE A 155 19.53 4.41 -2.90
N SER A 156 19.88 5.18 -1.86
CA SER A 156 21.18 5.10 -1.18
C SER A 156 21.12 4.43 0.20
N LEU A 157 19.99 3.87 0.62
CA LEU A 157 19.89 3.21 1.92
C LEU A 157 20.42 1.79 1.84
N THR A 158 21.24 1.44 2.83
CA THR A 158 21.64 0.05 3.06
C THR A 158 20.46 -0.77 3.58
N SER A 159 20.44 -2.08 3.31
CA SER A 159 19.43 -3.01 3.86
C SER A 159 19.28 -2.85 5.38
N ARG A 160 20.39 -2.62 6.09
CA ARG A 160 20.41 -2.41 7.54
C ARG A 160 19.64 -1.16 7.98
N GLN A 161 19.73 -0.07 7.22
CA GLN A 161 18.99 1.15 7.54
C GLN A 161 17.49 0.98 7.25
N ILE A 162 17.14 0.35 6.13
CA ILE A 162 15.74 0.01 5.80
C ILE A 162 15.16 -0.86 6.93
N LEU A 163 15.89 -1.90 7.32
CA LEU A 163 15.46 -2.82 8.37
C LEU A 163 15.28 -2.15 9.73
N GLN A 164 16.22 -1.31 10.16
CA GLN A 164 16.10 -0.57 11.42
C GLN A 164 14.86 0.33 11.45
N TRP A 165 14.51 0.92 10.31
CA TRP A 165 13.33 1.75 10.16
C TRP A 165 12.06 0.89 10.21
N CYS A 166 12.00 -0.20 9.43
CA CYS A 166 10.87 -1.13 9.46
C CYS A 166 10.63 -1.69 10.87
N VAL A 167 11.68 -2.12 11.59
CA VAL A 167 11.54 -2.63 12.95
C VAL A 167 10.99 -1.58 13.91
N LYS A 168 11.41 -0.33 13.76
CA LYS A 168 10.87 0.78 14.54
C LYS A 168 9.38 0.99 14.23
N ASP A 169 9.02 1.10 12.96
CA ASP A 169 7.64 1.30 12.52
C ASP A 169 6.72 0.14 12.94
N ILE A 170 7.19 -1.11 12.83
CA ILE A 170 6.48 -2.29 13.34
C ILE A 170 6.23 -2.16 14.84
N THR A 171 7.24 -1.75 15.61
CA THR A 171 7.12 -1.60 17.06
C THR A 171 6.15 -0.46 17.43
N ASP A 172 6.24 0.67 16.73
CA ASP A 172 5.38 1.84 16.95
C ASP A 172 3.92 1.57 16.55
N LYS A 173 3.67 0.69 15.56
CA LYS A 173 2.31 0.32 15.11
C LYS A 173 1.73 -0.90 15.84
N GLU A 174 2.55 -1.80 16.39
CA GLU A 174 2.10 -2.94 17.17
C GLU A 174 1.24 -2.53 18.38
N VAL A 175 1.58 -1.40 19.03
CA VAL A 175 0.82 -0.89 20.17
C VAL A 175 -0.62 -0.54 19.79
N LEU A 176 -0.87 -0.16 18.54
CA LEU A 176 -2.20 0.16 18.01
C LEU A 176 -3.06 -1.09 17.84
N LEU A 177 -2.47 -2.28 17.74
CA LEU A 177 -3.19 -3.55 17.64
C LEU A 177 -3.59 -4.12 19.01
N GLN A 178 -2.94 -3.68 20.10
CA GLN A 178 -3.16 -4.19 21.45
C GLN A 178 -4.61 -4.18 21.95
N PRO A 179 -5.47 -3.22 21.57
CA PRO A 179 -6.89 -3.26 21.95
C PRO A 179 -7.60 -4.57 21.56
N LEU A 180 -7.17 -5.25 20.49
CA LEU A 180 -7.71 -6.55 20.07
C LEU A 180 -7.50 -7.65 21.13
N ALA A 181 -6.42 -7.58 21.91
CA ALA A 181 -6.12 -8.53 22.97
C ALA A 181 -7.10 -8.43 24.15
N GLY A 182 -7.72 -7.26 24.34
CA GLY A 182 -8.67 -7.00 25.41
C GLY A 182 -10.07 -7.59 25.19
N LEU A 183 -10.34 -8.14 24.00
CA LEU A 183 -11.60 -8.78 23.68
C LEU A 183 -11.74 -10.16 24.37
N PRO A 184 -12.96 -10.55 24.77
CA PRO A 184 -13.24 -11.93 25.21
C PRO A 184 -12.80 -12.95 24.16
N GLU A 185 -12.29 -14.11 24.60
CA GLU A 185 -11.84 -15.18 23.70
C GLU A 185 -12.88 -15.58 22.65
N SER A 186 -14.15 -15.72 23.06
CA SER A 186 -15.25 -16.00 22.13
C SER A 186 -15.37 -14.94 21.03
N THR A 187 -15.28 -13.66 21.41
CA THR A 187 -15.35 -12.53 20.47
C THR A 187 -14.13 -12.49 19.55
N ARG A 188 -12.92 -12.77 20.07
CA ARG A 188 -11.69 -12.86 19.26
C ARG A 188 -11.78 -13.97 18.22
N GLY A 189 -12.24 -15.16 18.62
CA GLY A 189 -12.46 -16.28 17.72
C GLY A 189 -13.52 -16.00 16.65
N GLU A 190 -14.63 -15.35 17.03
CA GLU A 190 -15.67 -14.92 16.09
C GLU A 190 -15.20 -13.82 15.13
N LEU A 191 -14.39 -12.88 15.61
CA LEU A 191 -13.80 -11.82 14.79
C LEU A 191 -12.85 -12.42 13.76
N LEU A 192 -11.95 -13.33 14.18
CA LEU A 192 -11.04 -14.04 13.27
C LEU A 192 -11.80 -14.88 12.24
N ARG A 193 -12.85 -15.59 12.65
CA ARG A 193 -13.70 -16.36 11.74
C ARG A 193 -14.37 -15.46 10.71
N THR A 194 -14.91 -14.33 11.13
CA THR A 194 -15.60 -13.38 10.24
C THR A 194 -14.61 -12.69 9.31
N LEU A 195 -13.41 -12.35 9.79
CA LEU A 195 -12.31 -11.82 8.98
C LEU A 195 -11.92 -12.79 7.85
N ARG A 196 -11.78 -14.09 8.15
CA ARG A 196 -11.49 -15.11 7.13
C ARG A 196 -12.54 -15.12 6.02
N GLN A 197 -13.81 -15.05 6.39
CA GLN A 197 -14.93 -15.02 5.42
C GLN A 197 -14.90 -13.75 4.58
N LEU A 198 -14.55 -12.60 5.17
CA LEU A 198 -14.41 -11.35 4.45
C LEU A 198 -13.24 -11.36 3.47
N LEU A 199 -12.10 -11.98 3.83
CA LEU A 199 -10.95 -12.10 2.94
C LEU A 199 -11.23 -12.99 1.71
N GLU A 200 -12.25 -13.85 1.77
CA GLU A 200 -12.75 -14.63 0.64
C GLU A 200 -13.78 -13.85 -0.21
N ASP A 201 -14.43 -12.84 0.37
CA ASP A 201 -15.45 -11.99 -0.26
C ASP A 201 -14.95 -10.54 -0.38
N GLY A 202 -14.23 -10.26 -1.47
CA GLY A 202 -13.63 -8.95 -1.73
C GLY A 202 -14.63 -7.79 -1.78
N ASP A 203 -15.88 -8.05 -2.19
CA ASP A 203 -16.93 -7.03 -2.19
C ASP A 203 -17.37 -6.71 -0.76
N ALA A 204 -17.55 -7.73 0.08
CA ALA A 204 -17.86 -7.54 1.50
C ALA A 204 -16.72 -6.87 2.28
N LEU A 205 -15.46 -7.21 1.97
CA LEU A 205 -14.29 -6.56 2.55
C LEU A 205 -14.24 -5.06 2.19
N SER A 206 -14.48 -4.73 0.93
CA SER A 206 -14.51 -3.33 0.47
C SER A 206 -15.63 -2.53 1.15
N GLN A 207 -16.82 -3.12 1.32
CA GLN A 207 -17.92 -2.48 2.05
C GLN A 207 -17.61 -2.28 3.53
N LEU A 208 -16.89 -3.23 4.14
CA LEU A 208 -16.47 -3.11 5.54
C LEU A 208 -15.50 -1.93 5.71
N GLU A 209 -14.53 -1.79 4.81
CA GLU A 209 -13.59 -0.65 4.81
C GLU A 209 -14.30 0.69 4.64
N ASP A 210 -15.17 0.81 3.62
CA ASP A 210 -15.96 2.02 3.39
C ASP A 210 -16.74 2.42 4.65
N THR A 211 -17.28 1.43 5.36
CA THR A 211 -18.01 1.65 6.62
C THR A 211 -17.08 2.11 7.74
N MET A 212 -15.93 1.44 7.94
CA MET A 212 -14.96 1.81 8.97
C MET A 212 -14.30 3.18 8.71
N ASP A 213 -14.24 3.60 7.45
CA ASP A 213 -13.84 4.95 7.03
C ASP A 213 -14.85 6.03 7.37
N GLN A 214 -16.13 5.72 7.23
CA GLN A 214 -17.23 6.64 7.53
C GLN A 214 -17.55 6.72 9.03
N CYS A 215 -17.26 5.68 9.82
CA CYS A 215 -17.56 5.62 11.25
C CYS A 215 -16.88 6.71 12.10
N SER A 216 -15.84 7.38 11.61
CA SER A 216 -15.19 8.52 12.28
C SER A 216 -16.13 9.73 12.46
N ASP A 217 -17.06 9.93 11.53
CA ASP A 217 -17.85 11.17 11.39
C ASP A 217 -19.22 11.12 12.12
N GLY A 218 -19.47 10.09 12.95
CA GLY A 218 -20.67 9.99 13.79
C GLY A 218 -21.98 9.62 13.08
N ALA A 219 -21.98 9.54 11.74
CA ALA A 219 -23.08 9.02 10.93
C ALA A 219 -22.65 7.70 10.28
N SER A 220 -22.70 6.60 11.03
CA SER A 220 -22.40 5.27 10.49
C SER A 220 -23.64 4.70 9.81
N GLU A 221 -23.60 4.56 8.47
CA GLU A 221 -24.55 3.72 7.75
C GLU A 221 -24.17 2.26 7.96
N ARG A 222 -25.16 1.40 8.20
CA ARG A 222 -24.92 -0.04 8.36
C ARG A 222 -24.51 -0.63 7.00
N PRO A 223 -23.44 -1.45 6.93
CA PRO A 223 -23.02 -2.07 5.69
C PRO A 223 -24.12 -2.99 5.15
N GLN A 224 -24.21 -3.06 3.82
CA GLN A 224 -25.21 -3.88 3.13
C GLN A 224 -24.88 -5.37 3.21
N SER A 225 -23.60 -5.71 3.17
CA SER A 225 -23.13 -7.08 3.37
C SER A 225 -23.40 -7.53 4.79
N GLN A 226 -24.07 -8.69 4.91
CA GLN A 226 -24.32 -9.32 6.21
C GLN A 226 -23.02 -9.70 6.92
N LEU A 227 -21.97 -10.07 6.18
CA LEU A 227 -20.66 -10.38 6.75
C LEU A 227 -20.00 -9.13 7.35
N ALA A 228 -19.99 -8.03 6.60
CA ALA A 228 -19.47 -6.75 7.07
C ALA A 228 -20.28 -6.22 8.28
N ALA A 229 -21.61 -6.35 8.24
CA ALA A 229 -22.48 -5.99 9.36
C ALA A 229 -22.20 -6.83 10.60
N SER A 230 -22.05 -8.15 10.44
CA SER A 230 -21.70 -9.03 11.56
C SER A 230 -20.33 -8.70 12.15
N PHE A 231 -19.35 -8.32 11.32
CA PHE A 231 -18.05 -7.89 11.80
C PHE A 231 -18.14 -6.59 12.62
N MET A 232 -18.91 -5.61 12.13
CA MET A 232 -19.16 -4.37 12.86
C MET A 232 -19.93 -4.59 14.16
N ASP A 233 -20.93 -5.49 14.18
CA ASP A 233 -21.70 -5.83 15.38
C ASP A 233 -20.79 -6.42 16.49
N LEU A 234 -19.76 -7.19 16.12
CA LEU A 234 -18.74 -7.69 17.07
C LEU A 234 -17.87 -6.57 17.65
N LEU A 235 -17.73 -5.45 16.93
CA LEU A 235 -17.03 -4.24 17.36
C LEU A 235 -17.97 -3.18 17.96
N ASP A 236 -19.28 -3.44 17.98
CA ASP A 236 -20.33 -2.55 18.51
C ASP A 236 -20.96 -3.10 19.79
N VAL A 237 -20.32 -4.10 20.42
CA VAL A 237 -20.61 -4.44 21.82
C VAL A 237 -20.50 -3.13 22.60
N SER A 238 -21.56 -2.77 23.34
CA SER A 238 -21.92 -1.45 23.89
C SER A 238 -20.89 -0.73 24.82
N GLN A 239 -19.61 -1.09 24.73
CA GLN A 239 -18.43 -0.67 25.48
C GLN A 239 -17.16 -0.56 24.59
N ALA A 240 -17.22 -0.85 23.29
CA ALA A 240 -16.03 -0.80 22.42
C ALA A 240 -15.45 0.63 22.35
N SER A 241 -14.20 0.78 22.77
CA SER A 241 -13.47 2.05 22.63
C SER A 241 -13.20 2.33 21.15
N SER A 242 -13.07 3.61 20.78
CA SER A 242 -12.60 4.00 19.45
C SER A 242 -11.29 3.29 19.08
N ALA A 243 -10.40 3.12 20.06
CA ALA A 243 -9.15 2.38 19.91
C ALA A 243 -9.33 0.91 19.45
N LEU A 244 -10.39 0.22 19.87
CA LEU A 244 -10.66 -1.14 19.40
C LEU A 244 -11.08 -1.14 17.92
N ARG A 245 -11.90 -0.18 17.51
CA ARG A 245 -12.33 -0.01 16.12
C ARG A 245 -11.15 0.36 15.24
N ASP A 246 -10.29 1.26 15.72
CA ASP A 246 -9.07 1.67 15.02
C ASP A 246 -8.10 0.48 14.88
N ALA A 247 -7.96 -0.34 15.91
CA ALA A 247 -7.13 -1.55 15.87
C ALA A 247 -7.65 -2.59 14.87
N ALA A 248 -8.97 -2.82 14.84
CA ALA A 248 -9.60 -3.73 13.89
C ALA A 248 -9.49 -3.20 12.45
N HIS A 249 -9.71 -1.90 12.26
CA HIS A 249 -9.56 -1.24 10.97
C HIS A 249 -8.12 -1.34 10.46
N LEU A 250 -7.14 -1.06 11.33
CA LEU A 250 -5.71 -1.23 11.00
C LEU A 250 -5.42 -2.66 10.55
N LEU A 251 -5.92 -3.67 11.28
CA LEU A 251 -5.73 -5.08 10.90
C LEU A 251 -6.37 -5.40 9.55
N VAL A 252 -7.58 -4.91 9.27
CA VAL A 252 -8.24 -5.13 7.98
C VAL A 252 -7.41 -4.53 6.84
N ASN A 253 -6.94 -3.29 6.98
CA ASN A 253 -6.09 -2.63 5.99
C ASN A 253 -4.76 -3.36 5.78
N ILE A 254 -4.13 -3.83 6.86
CA ILE A 254 -2.92 -4.65 6.80
C ILE A 254 -3.20 -5.93 6.00
N MET A 255 -4.29 -6.63 6.30
CA MET A 255 -4.62 -7.88 5.62
C MET A 255 -4.93 -7.67 4.14
N LYS A 256 -5.57 -6.55 3.75
CA LYS A 256 -5.81 -6.23 2.34
C LYS A 256 -4.54 -5.85 1.59
N ALA A 257 -3.57 -5.22 2.26
CA ALA A 257 -2.32 -4.79 1.63
C ALA A 257 -1.38 -5.97 1.29
N LEU A 258 -1.57 -7.14 1.93
CA LEU A 258 -0.75 -8.31 1.64
C LEU A 258 -0.99 -8.86 0.21
N PRO A 259 0.03 -9.47 -0.42
CA PRO A 259 -0.11 -10.10 -1.72
C PRO A 259 -1.21 -11.17 -1.77
N ASP A 260 -1.85 -11.31 -2.94
CA ASP A 260 -2.98 -12.22 -3.15
C ASP A 260 -2.74 -13.63 -2.57
N GLY A 261 -3.76 -14.18 -1.91
CA GLY A 261 -3.74 -15.51 -1.31
C GLY A 261 -3.06 -15.59 0.07
N LEU A 262 -2.06 -14.76 0.34
CA LEU A 262 -1.39 -14.73 1.65
C LEU A 262 -2.31 -14.32 2.83
N PRO A 263 -3.26 -13.36 2.70
CA PRO A 263 -4.19 -13.02 3.77
C PRO A 263 -5.04 -14.22 4.22
N ALA A 264 -5.59 -14.96 3.25
CA ALA A 264 -6.42 -16.14 3.51
C ALA A 264 -5.58 -17.26 4.16
N LEU A 265 -4.36 -17.49 3.66
CA LEU A 265 -3.46 -18.50 4.21
C LEU A 265 -3.01 -18.16 5.64
N LEU A 266 -2.58 -16.93 5.91
CA LEU A 266 -2.16 -16.51 7.24
C LEU A 266 -3.32 -16.54 8.23
N SER A 267 -4.50 -16.05 7.84
CA SER A 267 -5.65 -16.05 8.74
C SER A 267 -6.14 -17.46 9.04
N SER A 268 -6.03 -18.40 8.09
CA SER A 268 -6.49 -19.79 8.21
C SER A 268 -5.45 -20.77 8.79
N CYS A 269 -4.18 -20.37 8.92
CA CYS A 269 -3.11 -21.28 9.34
C CYS A 269 -3.30 -21.79 10.78
N SER A 270 -2.65 -22.92 11.09
CA SER A 270 -2.67 -23.48 12.43
C SER A 270 -2.01 -22.55 13.44
N LEU A 271 -2.41 -22.67 14.71
CA LEU A 271 -1.78 -21.97 15.83
C LEU A 271 -0.26 -22.17 15.82
N ASP A 272 0.21 -23.41 15.73
CA ASP A 272 1.64 -23.74 15.67
C ASP A 272 2.37 -23.00 14.52
N THR A 273 1.71 -22.83 13.37
CA THR A 273 2.29 -22.12 12.22
C THR A 273 2.39 -20.63 12.51
N LEU A 274 1.33 -20.03 13.05
CA LEU A 274 1.34 -18.60 13.39
C LEU A 274 2.31 -18.30 14.55
N GLU A 275 2.45 -19.19 15.52
CA GLU A 275 3.42 -19.06 16.61
C GLU A 275 4.86 -19.03 16.09
N VAL A 276 5.19 -19.84 15.07
CA VAL A 276 6.51 -19.79 14.42
C VAL A 276 6.71 -18.43 13.74
N PHE A 277 5.73 -17.93 12.99
CA PHE A 277 5.81 -16.60 12.40
C PHE A 277 5.98 -15.52 13.46
N LYS A 278 5.19 -15.55 14.52
CA LYS A 278 5.28 -14.60 15.64
C LYS A 278 6.67 -14.63 16.26
N HIS A 279 7.22 -15.83 16.50
CA HIS A 279 8.59 -15.97 17.01
C HIS A 279 9.62 -15.32 16.08
N MET A 280 9.48 -15.53 14.76
CA MET A 280 10.36 -14.92 13.77
C MET A 280 10.28 -13.38 13.80
N VAL A 281 9.07 -12.83 13.91
CA VAL A 281 8.86 -11.37 14.06
C VAL A 281 9.45 -10.85 15.37
N ASP A 282 9.25 -11.56 16.48
CA ASP A 282 9.81 -11.18 17.79
C ASP A 282 11.35 -11.19 17.78
N SER A 283 11.98 -12.20 17.16
CA SER A 283 13.43 -12.26 16.94
C SER A 283 13.92 -11.15 16.01
N LEU A 284 13.18 -10.85 14.95
CA LEU A 284 13.52 -9.77 14.02
C LEU A 284 13.58 -8.42 14.76
N LYS A 285 12.57 -8.13 15.59
CA LYS A 285 12.52 -6.89 16.37
C LYS A 285 13.65 -6.79 17.39
N LYS A 286 14.01 -7.90 18.02
CA LYS A 286 15.00 -7.93 19.11
C LYS A 286 16.44 -7.94 18.60
N ASP A 287 16.71 -8.80 17.63
CA ASP A 287 18.07 -9.14 17.21
C ASP A 287 18.42 -8.55 15.82
N GLY A 288 17.45 -7.94 15.14
CA GLY A 288 17.60 -7.46 13.77
C GLY A 288 17.66 -8.59 12.74
N GLN A 289 17.30 -9.81 13.12
CA GLN A 289 17.28 -10.96 12.23
C GLN A 289 16.20 -11.96 12.66
N ALA A 290 15.38 -12.42 11.72
CA ALA A 290 14.39 -13.45 11.98
C ALA A 290 15.07 -14.81 12.19
N GLN A 291 14.69 -15.50 13.27
CA GLN A 291 15.22 -16.83 13.60
C GLN A 291 14.15 -17.90 13.39
N LEU A 292 14.45 -18.88 12.54
CA LEU A 292 13.60 -20.05 12.36
C LEU A 292 13.84 -21.05 13.50
N PRO A 293 12.77 -21.56 14.13
CA PRO A 293 12.86 -22.70 15.04
C PRO A 293 13.42 -23.94 14.34
N ARG A 294 14.04 -24.84 15.13
CA ARG A 294 14.62 -26.09 14.59
C ARG A 294 13.58 -27.05 14.01
N ALA A 295 12.36 -27.03 14.53
CA ALA A 295 11.26 -27.85 14.06
C ALA A 295 10.18 -26.93 13.46
N LEU A 296 9.92 -27.09 12.17
CA LEU A 296 8.93 -26.30 11.45
C LEU A 296 7.63 -27.12 11.31
N PRO A 297 6.45 -26.49 11.42
CA PRO A 297 5.19 -27.14 11.07
C PRO A 297 5.15 -27.41 9.56
N ARG A 298 4.37 -28.42 9.14
CA ARG A 298 4.29 -28.88 7.73
C ARG A 298 4.08 -27.74 6.72
N PRO A 299 3.20 -26.75 6.95
CA PRO A 299 2.98 -25.67 5.98
C PRO A 299 4.22 -24.79 5.69
N LEU A 300 5.22 -24.81 6.58
CA LEU A 300 6.48 -24.08 6.39
C LEU A 300 7.59 -24.96 5.79
N GLN A 301 7.38 -26.26 5.71
CA GLN A 301 8.32 -27.20 5.06
C GLN A 301 7.98 -27.35 3.57
N GLU A 302 6.69 -27.39 3.25
CA GLU A 302 6.19 -27.54 1.89
C GLU A 302 6.42 -26.26 1.07
N ASP A 303 6.71 -26.40 -0.22
CA ASP A 303 6.78 -25.24 -1.11
C ASP A 303 5.39 -24.60 -1.23
N GLY A 304 5.30 -23.30 -0.92
CA GLY A 304 4.04 -22.56 -0.92
C GLY A 304 4.21 -21.15 -0.35
N GLU A 305 3.14 -20.36 -0.35
CA GLU A 305 3.21 -18.94 0.03
C GLU A 305 3.62 -18.74 1.50
N LEU A 306 3.20 -19.62 2.41
CA LEU A 306 3.61 -19.52 3.82
C LEU A 306 5.11 -19.77 4.00
N ARG A 307 5.68 -20.76 3.30
CA ARG A 307 7.12 -20.98 3.30
C ARG A 307 7.87 -19.81 2.66
N ARG A 308 7.35 -19.23 1.58
CA ARG A 308 7.92 -18.02 0.96
C ARG A 308 7.88 -16.82 1.90
N ALA A 309 6.78 -16.60 2.61
CA ALA A 309 6.66 -15.53 3.60
C ALA A 309 7.67 -15.72 4.75
N ALA A 310 7.83 -16.94 5.27
CA ALA A 310 8.84 -17.24 6.29
C ALA A 310 10.27 -17.02 5.75
N TYR A 311 10.54 -17.46 4.52
CA TYR A 311 11.84 -17.23 3.88
C TYR A 311 12.11 -15.73 3.68
N PHE A 312 11.12 -14.96 3.26
CA PHE A 312 11.21 -13.51 3.11
C PHE A 312 11.59 -12.81 4.42
N LEU A 313 10.98 -13.19 5.55
CA LEU A 313 11.36 -12.68 6.87
C LEU A 313 12.84 -12.95 7.22
N CYS A 314 13.45 -14.00 6.68
CA CYS A 314 14.86 -14.32 6.90
C CYS A 314 15.83 -13.59 5.96
N LEU A 315 15.34 -12.93 4.92
CA LEU A 315 16.17 -12.24 3.93
C LEU A 315 16.34 -10.73 4.22
N THR A 316 16.20 -10.34 5.49
CA THR A 316 16.21 -8.94 5.91
C THR A 316 17.54 -8.22 5.67
N ASP A 317 18.63 -8.96 5.53
CA ASP A 317 19.96 -8.42 5.18
C ASP A 317 20.09 -8.02 3.70
N HIS A 318 19.16 -8.45 2.86
CA HIS A 318 19.17 -8.27 1.39
C HIS A 318 18.02 -7.41 0.87
N LEU A 319 17.29 -6.70 1.75
CA LEU A 319 16.13 -5.90 1.36
C LEU A 319 16.44 -4.83 0.29
N ALA A 320 17.64 -4.23 0.33
CA ALA A 320 18.06 -3.26 -0.67
C ALA A 320 18.37 -3.94 -2.02
N ASP A 321 18.97 -5.14 -1.98
CA ASP A 321 19.36 -5.91 -3.16
C ASP A 321 18.13 -6.46 -3.90
N MET A 322 17.03 -6.73 -3.18
CA MET A 322 15.78 -7.22 -3.76
C MET A 322 15.04 -6.22 -4.64
N ARG A 323 15.39 -4.92 -4.56
CA ARG A 323 14.63 -3.86 -5.20
C ARG A 323 14.56 -4.00 -6.73
N ASP A 324 15.65 -4.48 -7.33
CA ASP A 324 15.77 -4.56 -8.79
C ASP A 324 15.07 -5.80 -9.38
N ASP A 325 14.93 -6.87 -8.59
CA ASP A 325 14.29 -8.14 -8.97
C ASP A 325 12.94 -8.35 -8.27
N TRP A 326 12.32 -7.26 -7.79
CA TRP A 326 11.12 -7.33 -6.97
C TRP A 326 9.86 -7.60 -7.77
N GLU A 327 9.18 -8.71 -7.48
CA GLU A 327 8.02 -9.18 -8.25
C GLU A 327 6.70 -8.51 -7.83
N PHE A 328 6.61 -7.90 -6.64
CA PHE A 328 5.39 -7.25 -6.15
C PHE A 328 5.39 -5.75 -6.47
N ALA A 329 4.82 -5.38 -7.62
CA ALA A 329 4.79 -3.99 -8.09
C ALA A 329 4.07 -3.00 -7.14
N GLU A 330 3.28 -3.50 -6.20
CA GLU A 330 2.38 -2.70 -5.35
C GLU A 330 3.01 -2.27 -4.01
N LEU A 331 4.00 -3.01 -3.49
CA LEU A 331 4.64 -2.74 -2.20
C LEU A 331 6.16 -2.81 -2.33
N ARG A 332 6.91 -1.94 -1.65
CA ARG A 332 8.37 -2.10 -1.57
C ARG A 332 8.71 -3.24 -0.59
N PRO A 333 9.90 -3.86 -0.68
CA PRO A 333 10.31 -4.92 0.26
C PRO A 333 10.17 -4.51 1.74
N GLY A 334 10.55 -3.28 2.10
CA GLY A 334 10.38 -2.76 3.46
C GLY A 334 8.92 -2.62 3.90
N ASP A 335 8.04 -2.20 2.98
CA ASP A 335 6.61 -2.05 3.27
C ASP A 335 5.95 -3.42 3.42
N LEU A 336 6.30 -4.39 2.56
CA LEU A 336 5.80 -5.76 2.70
C LEU A 336 6.26 -6.38 4.02
N LEU A 337 7.51 -6.15 4.43
CA LEU A 337 8.03 -6.63 5.71
C LEU A 337 7.22 -6.08 6.88
N GLU A 338 6.94 -4.78 6.87
CA GLU A 338 6.11 -4.13 7.88
C GLU A 338 4.71 -4.74 7.93
N VAL A 339 4.01 -4.76 6.79
CA VAL A 339 2.64 -5.26 6.67
C VAL A 339 2.56 -6.73 7.09
N LEU A 340 3.50 -7.58 6.65
CA LEU A 340 3.56 -8.99 7.04
C LEU A 340 3.76 -9.16 8.55
N CYS A 341 4.68 -8.41 9.15
CA CYS A 341 4.92 -8.49 10.58
C CYS A 341 3.68 -8.05 11.38
N LEU A 342 3.05 -6.94 10.99
CA LEU A 342 1.84 -6.46 11.67
C LEU A 342 0.65 -7.41 11.46
N ALA A 343 0.54 -8.07 10.31
CA ALA A 343 -0.50 -9.08 10.06
C ALA A 343 -0.34 -10.26 11.02
N VAL A 344 0.88 -10.79 11.13
CA VAL A 344 1.20 -11.89 12.05
C VAL A 344 0.89 -11.50 13.49
N LEU A 345 1.31 -10.30 13.92
CA LEU A 345 1.06 -9.81 15.28
C LEU A 345 -0.44 -9.66 15.55
N GLY A 346 -1.19 -9.01 14.64
CA GLY A 346 -2.63 -8.81 14.79
C GLY A 346 -3.41 -10.12 14.79
N LEU A 347 -3.10 -11.05 13.88
CA LEU A 347 -3.72 -12.38 13.86
C LEU A 347 -3.39 -13.18 15.13
N SER A 348 -2.18 -13.05 15.68
CA SER A 348 -1.78 -13.73 16.91
C SER A 348 -2.58 -13.23 18.12
N LEU A 349 -3.00 -11.97 18.13
CA LEU A 349 -3.88 -11.44 19.17
C LEU A 349 -5.29 -12.01 19.09
N LEU A 350 -5.77 -12.33 17.88
CA LEU A 350 -7.11 -12.88 17.65
C LEU A 350 -7.19 -14.40 17.76
N GLN A 351 -6.07 -15.10 17.62
CA GLN A 351 -6.04 -16.53 17.83
C GLN A 351 -6.34 -16.88 19.29
N THR A 352 -7.16 -17.92 19.45
CA THR A 352 -7.51 -18.50 20.74
C THR A 352 -6.97 -19.93 20.79
N HIS A 353 -6.43 -20.35 21.92
CA HIS A 353 -6.18 -21.76 22.20
C HIS A 353 -7.54 -22.46 22.36
N CYS A 354 -8.17 -22.88 21.26
CA CYS A 354 -9.28 -23.81 21.37
C CYS A 354 -8.70 -25.17 21.77
N GLU A 355 -8.84 -25.53 23.05
CA GLU A 355 -8.87 -26.94 23.45
C GLU A 355 -10.04 -27.59 22.69
N ALA A 356 -9.70 -28.52 21.80
CA ALA A 356 -10.67 -29.37 21.10
C ALA A 356 -11.15 -30.51 21.99
#